data_AF-A0A7W8B3M2-F1
#
_entry.id   AF-A0A7W8B3M2-F1
#
_cell.length_a   1.000
_cell.length_b   1.000
_cell.length_c   1.000
_cell.angle_alpha   90.00
_cell.angle_beta   90.00
_cell.angle_gamma   90.00
#
_symmetry.space_group_name_H-M   'P 1'
#
loop_
_entity.id
_entity.type
_entity.pdbx_description
1 polymer ?
#
loop_
_entity_poly.entity_id
_entity_poly.type
_entity_poly.pdbx_seq_one_letter_code
_entity_poly.pdbx_strand_id
1 'polypeptide(L)'
;MGGVISADDPKWIEPFSGLAEPQFIKLMALVVAIGLPLPGSRNDCRAFTESGVDRACRSAPAIADGGYHGTGLLIPHRKRRGQTHLSPQQEAENAVHRRARARVEHALSRLKNWKTLRDCRLKGNSVHQAMLGIARLHNLALTG
;
A
#
# COMPACT_ATOMS: atom_id res chain seq x y z
N MET A 1 16.14 5.18 27.63
CA MET A 1 17.08 5.31 26.50
C MET A 1 16.36 4.82 25.24
N GLY A 2 15.75 5.73 24.47
CA GLY A 2 15.07 5.37 23.22
C GLY A 2 16.07 5.36 22.08
N GLY A 3 16.42 4.18 21.58
CA GLY A 3 17.26 4.05 20.40
C GLY A 3 16.56 4.67 19.19
N VAL A 4 17.26 5.52 18.45
CA VAL A 4 16.78 6.06 17.18
C VAL A 4 16.63 4.90 16.21
N ILE A 5 15.39 4.52 15.92
CA ILE A 5 15.08 3.53 14.88
C ILE A 5 15.45 4.16 13.54
N SER A 6 16.55 3.70 12.93
CA SER A 6 16.95 4.14 11.62
C SER A 6 16.07 3.49 10.55
N ALA A 7 15.60 4.29 9.59
CA ALA A 7 14.86 3.83 8.41
C ALA A 7 15.63 2.80 7.56
N ASP A 8 16.97 2.79 7.71
CA ASP A 8 17.93 1.92 7.03
C ASP A 8 18.16 0.60 7.77
N ASP A 9 17.70 0.49 9.03
CA ASP A 9 17.88 -0.71 9.84
C ASP A 9 16.57 -1.53 9.87
N PRO A 10 16.51 -2.71 9.21
CA PRO A 10 15.30 -3.53 9.10
C PRO A 10 14.72 -3.99 10.45
N LYS A 11 15.41 -3.76 11.57
CA LYS A 11 14.87 -3.96 12.94
C LYS A 11 13.57 -3.22 13.21
N TRP A 12 13.17 -2.22 12.41
CA TRP A 12 11.85 -1.59 12.54
C TRP A 12 10.71 -2.47 12.02
N ILE A 13 10.98 -3.44 11.14
CA ILE A 13 9.95 -4.25 10.50
C ILE A 13 9.16 -5.07 11.55
N GLU A 14 9.85 -5.72 12.48
CA GLU A 14 9.20 -6.55 13.50
C GLU A 14 8.35 -5.71 14.49
N PRO A 15 8.83 -4.60 15.08
CA PRO A 15 8.01 -3.73 15.94
C PRO A 15 6.73 -3.18 15.29
N PHE A 16 6.75 -2.91 13.97
CA PHE A 16 5.61 -2.31 13.27
C PHE A 16 4.70 -3.32 12.58
N SER A 17 5.21 -4.49 12.18
CA SER A 17 4.46 -5.48 11.39
C SER A 17 4.40 -6.88 12.00
N GLY A 18 5.26 -7.19 12.98
CA GLY A 18 5.38 -8.53 13.58
C GLY A 18 6.09 -9.56 12.70
N LEU A 19 6.82 -9.12 11.65
CA LEU A 19 7.43 -9.99 10.64
C LEU A 19 8.95 -9.89 10.63
N ALA A 20 9.64 -10.97 10.26
CA ALA A 20 11.05 -10.91 9.91
C ALA A 20 11.25 -10.20 8.55
N GLU A 21 12.39 -9.56 8.33
CA GLU A 21 12.67 -8.81 7.11
C GLU A 21 12.45 -9.60 5.80
N PRO A 22 12.89 -10.87 5.65
CA PRO A 22 12.63 -11.63 4.42
C PRO A 22 11.15 -11.94 4.21
N GLN A 23 10.41 -12.17 5.30
CA GLN A 23 8.96 -12.38 5.27
C GLN A 23 8.25 -11.09 4.87
N PHE A 24 8.67 -9.96 5.43
CA PHE A 24 8.17 -8.65 5.06
C PHE A 24 8.47 -8.29 3.61
N ILE A 25 9.67 -8.57 3.09
CA ILE A 25 10.02 -8.32 1.67
C ILE A 25 9.11 -9.12 0.74
N LYS A 26 8.84 -10.40 1.04
CA LYS A 26 7.90 -11.22 0.27
C LYS A 26 6.45 -10.75 0.43
N LEU A 27 6.02 -10.45 1.66
CA LEU A 27 4.66 -9.98 1.97
C LEU A 27 4.36 -8.63 1.29
N MET A 28 5.34 -7.72 1.20
CA MET A 28 5.19 -6.43 0.55
C MET A 28 4.82 -6.51 -0.94
N ALA A 29 4.88 -7.69 -1.54
CA ALA A 29 4.45 -7.92 -2.91
C ALA A 29 3.11 -8.69 -3.03
N LEU A 30 2.55 -9.20 -1.95
CA LEU A 30 1.28 -9.93 -1.99
C LEU A 30 0.07 -8.99 -2.06
N VAL A 31 -0.94 -9.40 -2.83
CA VAL A 31 -2.24 -8.73 -2.89
C VAL A 31 -3.19 -9.41 -1.92
N VAL A 32 -3.58 -8.70 -0.86
CA VAL A 32 -4.43 -9.25 0.21
C VAL A 32 -5.91 -8.88 0.02
N ALA A 33 -6.19 -7.72 -0.57
CA ALA A 33 -7.54 -7.25 -0.81
C ALA A 33 -7.64 -6.48 -2.14
N ILE A 34 -8.78 -6.63 -2.81
CA ILE A 34 -9.16 -5.85 -3.99
C ILE A 34 -10.55 -5.30 -3.73
N GLY A 35 -10.71 -4.00 -3.84
CA GLY A 35 -11.98 -3.33 -3.67
C GLY A 35 -12.94 -3.54 -4.84
N LEU A 36 -14.22 -3.30 -4.60
CA LEU A 36 -15.19 -3.20 -5.68
C LEU A 36 -14.86 -2.00 -6.59
N PRO A 37 -14.94 -2.16 -7.93
CA PRO A 37 -14.73 -1.06 -8.86
C PRO A 37 -15.83 -0.02 -8.68
N LEU A 38 -15.44 1.23 -8.55
CA LEU A 38 -16.36 2.35 -8.39
C LEU A 38 -16.50 3.15 -9.69
N PRO A 39 -17.71 3.61 -10.04
CA PRO A 39 -17.92 4.40 -11.24
C PRO A 39 -17.45 5.85 -11.08
N GLY A 40 -16.87 6.40 -12.15
CA GLY A 40 -16.45 7.80 -12.25
C GLY A 40 -15.19 8.14 -11.46
N SER A 41 -14.83 9.42 -11.43
CA SER A 41 -13.70 9.90 -10.62
C SER A 41 -14.09 9.93 -9.14
N ARG A 42 -13.28 9.29 -8.30
CA ARG A 42 -13.42 9.29 -6.83
C ARG A 42 -12.07 9.66 -6.23
N ASN A 43 -12.10 10.45 -5.15
CA ASN A 43 -10.89 10.64 -4.37
C ASN A 43 -10.53 9.31 -3.67
N ASP A 44 -9.24 9.13 -3.38
CA ASP A 44 -8.73 7.87 -2.86
C ASP A 44 -9.34 7.50 -1.50
N CYS A 45 -9.63 8.48 -0.63
CA CYS A 45 -10.30 8.24 0.66
C CYS A 45 -11.71 7.64 0.49
N ARG A 46 -12.50 8.17 -0.45
CA ARG A 46 -13.82 7.63 -0.79
C ARG A 46 -13.67 6.28 -1.42
N ALA A 47 -12.74 6.11 -2.35
CA ALA A 47 -12.51 4.82 -2.98
C ALA A 47 -12.11 3.74 -1.97
N PHE A 48 -11.26 4.06 -1.00
CA PHE A 48 -10.85 3.18 0.08
C PHE A 48 -12.04 2.63 0.90
N THR A 49 -12.97 3.52 1.24
CA THR A 49 -14.13 3.20 2.08
C THR A 49 -15.26 2.56 1.27
N GLU A 50 -15.65 3.17 0.16
CA GLU A 50 -16.79 2.75 -0.67
C GLU A 50 -16.51 1.42 -1.40
N SER A 51 -15.24 1.10 -1.69
CA SER A 51 -14.87 -0.18 -2.30
C SER A 51 -14.79 -1.35 -1.31
N GLY A 52 -14.82 -1.06 0.00
CA GLY A 52 -14.76 -2.04 1.08
C GLY A 52 -13.34 -2.52 1.45
N VAL A 53 -12.28 -1.92 0.90
CA VAL A 53 -10.88 -2.28 1.22
C VAL A 53 -10.53 -1.89 2.65
N ASP A 54 -11.10 -0.81 3.17
CA ASP A 54 -10.99 -0.39 4.58
C ASP A 54 -11.23 -1.56 5.55
N ARG A 55 -12.19 -2.42 5.21
CA ARG A 55 -12.59 -3.57 6.03
C ARG A 55 -11.49 -4.60 6.18
N ALA A 56 -10.74 -4.83 5.11
CA ALA A 56 -9.62 -5.76 5.11
C ALA A 56 -8.42 -5.22 5.90
N CYS A 57 -8.28 -3.90 6.01
CA CYS A 57 -7.19 -3.26 6.73
C CYS A 57 -7.43 -3.10 8.23
N ARG A 58 -8.67 -3.25 8.74
CA ARG A 58 -9.02 -2.91 10.14
C ARG A 58 -8.23 -3.63 11.22
N SER A 59 -7.74 -4.83 10.94
CA SER A 59 -7.05 -5.69 11.91
C SER A 59 -5.53 -5.50 11.91
N ALA A 60 -5.00 -4.62 11.05
CA ALA A 60 -3.57 -4.42 10.90
C ALA A 60 -3.21 -2.92 10.75
N PRO A 61 -2.03 -2.49 11.24
CA PRO A 61 -1.47 -1.21 10.85
C PRO A 61 -1.35 -1.14 9.32
N ALA A 62 -1.89 -0.08 8.73
CA ALA A 62 -1.91 0.09 7.29
C ALA A 62 -1.28 1.43 6.90
N ILE A 63 -0.36 1.37 5.95
CA ILE A 63 0.36 2.51 5.38
C ILE A 63 -0.30 2.89 4.05
N ALA A 64 -0.51 4.18 3.84
CA ALA A 64 -1.04 4.72 2.60
C ALA A 64 -0.24 5.93 2.12
N ASP A 65 -0.54 6.38 0.91
CA ASP A 65 0.02 7.62 0.41
C ASP A 65 -0.69 8.86 0.96
N GLY A 66 -0.13 10.03 0.67
CA GLY A 66 -0.66 11.30 1.18
C GLY A 66 -2.08 11.65 0.70
N GLY A 67 -2.60 10.98 -0.33
CA GLY A 67 -3.97 11.14 -0.83
C GLY A 67 -5.02 10.59 0.12
N TYR A 68 -4.65 9.67 1.02
CA TYR A 68 -5.55 9.01 1.98
C TYR A 68 -5.73 9.82 3.28
N HIS A 69 -5.64 11.15 3.22
CA HIS A 69 -5.76 11.99 4.40
C HIS A 69 -7.15 11.85 5.06
N GLY A 70 -7.18 11.72 6.39
CA GLY A 70 -8.41 11.56 7.17
C GLY A 70 -8.96 10.13 7.27
N THR A 71 -8.24 9.12 6.76
CA THR A 71 -8.65 7.70 6.81
C THR A 71 -8.16 6.93 8.05
N GLY A 72 -7.33 7.56 8.89
CA GLY A 72 -6.67 6.89 10.03
C GLY A 72 -5.48 6.00 9.65
N LEU A 73 -5.16 5.89 8.35
CA LEU A 73 -3.97 5.20 7.86
C LEU A 73 -2.70 5.98 8.18
N LEU A 74 -1.58 5.26 8.31
CA LEU A 74 -0.26 5.87 8.41
C LEU A 74 0.09 6.48 7.06
N ILE A 75 0.21 7.80 7.00
CA ILE A 75 0.50 8.57 5.78
C ILE A 75 1.77 9.40 5.97
N PRO A 76 2.52 9.70 4.89
CA PRO A 76 3.72 10.52 4.99
C PRO A 76 3.41 11.92 5.53
N HIS A 77 4.34 12.45 6.34
CA HIS A 77 4.28 13.81 6.86
C HIS A 77 4.30 14.82 5.71
N ARG A 78 3.37 15.76 5.76
CA ARG A 78 3.30 16.89 4.83
C ARG A 78 3.65 18.18 5.55
N LYS A 79 4.36 19.07 4.87
CA LYS A 79 4.62 20.43 5.37
C LYS A 79 3.28 21.15 5.60
N ARG A 80 3.12 21.75 6.78
CA ARG A 80 1.96 22.60 7.09
C ARG A 80 2.10 23.95 6.42
N ARG A 81 0.99 24.69 6.30
CA ARG A 81 1.02 26.07 5.77
C ARG A 81 1.94 26.92 6.66
N GLY A 82 2.91 27.59 6.05
CA GLY A 82 3.92 28.40 6.75
C GLY A 82 5.13 27.62 7.27
N GLN A 83 5.19 26.29 7.07
CA GLN A 83 6.33 25.47 7.46
C GLN A 83 7.30 25.27 6.29
N THR A 84 8.56 25.66 6.48
CA THR A 84 9.60 25.57 5.43
C THR A 84 10.22 24.16 5.34
N HIS A 85 10.48 23.53 6.48
CA HIS A 85 11.15 22.22 6.58
C HIS A 85 10.40 21.26 7.50
N LEU A 86 10.47 19.97 7.19
CA LEU A 86 10.08 18.91 8.13
C LEU A 86 11.20 18.73 9.16
N SER A 87 10.87 18.23 10.35
CA SER A 87 11.92 17.86 11.30
C SER A 87 12.74 16.68 10.76
N PRO A 88 14.00 16.52 11.17
CA PRO A 88 14.84 15.38 10.75
C PRO A 88 14.17 14.02 10.98
N GLN A 89 13.42 13.88 12.08
CA GLN A 89 12.65 12.69 12.38
C GLN A 89 11.54 12.44 11.34
N GLN A 90 10.75 13.47 11.02
CA GLN A 90 9.69 13.36 10.00
C GLN A 90 10.26 13.03 8.61
N GLU A 91 11.44 13.54 8.27
CA GLU A 91 12.13 13.21 7.02
C GLU A 91 12.59 11.76 6.98
N ALA A 92 13.12 11.23 8.10
CA ALA A 92 13.49 9.83 8.23
C ALA A 92 12.26 8.91 8.12
N GLU A 93 11.16 9.23 8.78
CA GLU A 93 9.88 8.50 8.67
C GLU A 93 9.33 8.54 7.23
N ASN A 94 9.40 9.70 6.57
CA ASN A 94 9.04 9.82 5.15
C ASN A 94 9.96 9.02 4.22
N ALA A 95 11.22 8.80 4.57
CA ALA A 95 12.13 7.93 3.82
C ALA A 95 11.67 6.45 3.89
N VAL A 96 11.23 5.99 5.06
CA VAL A 96 10.60 4.65 5.22
C VAL A 96 9.36 4.55 4.34
N HIS A 97 8.46 5.53 4.40
CA HIS A 97 7.25 5.58 3.56
C HIS A 97 7.58 5.49 2.07
N ARG A 98 8.60 6.24 1.59
CA ARG A 98 9.03 6.20 0.18
C ARG A 98 9.54 4.81 -0.24
N ARG A 99 10.28 4.12 0.62
CA ARG A 99 10.76 2.75 0.33
C ARG A 99 9.61 1.74 0.25
N ALA A 100 8.67 1.82 1.19
CA ALA A 100 7.47 0.99 1.16
C ALA A 100 6.66 1.25 -0.13
N ARG A 101 6.46 2.54 -0.48
CA ARG A 101 5.78 2.93 -1.71
C ARG A 101 6.45 2.38 -2.96
N ALA A 102 7.78 2.50 -3.09
CA ALA A 102 8.49 1.98 -4.25
C ALA A 102 8.28 0.47 -4.44
N ARG A 103 8.24 -0.31 -3.35
CA ARG A 103 7.95 -1.75 -3.40
C ARG A 103 6.51 -2.04 -3.85
N VAL A 104 5.54 -1.30 -3.31
CA VAL A 104 4.13 -1.41 -3.73
C VAL A 104 3.96 -1.04 -5.20
N GLU A 105 4.59 0.04 -5.68
CA GLU A 105 4.56 0.44 -7.09
C GLU A 105 5.17 -0.64 -7.99
N HIS A 106 6.25 -1.29 -7.57
CA HIS A 106 6.80 -2.45 -8.28
C HIS A 106 5.84 -3.64 -8.32
N ALA A 107 5.10 -3.92 -7.23
CA ALA A 107 4.07 -4.97 -7.23
C ALA A 107 2.91 -4.63 -8.17
N LEU A 108 2.40 -3.39 -8.11
CA LEU A 108 1.37 -2.90 -9.03
C LEU A 108 1.81 -2.92 -10.49
N SER A 109 3.08 -2.59 -10.77
CA SER A 109 3.65 -2.68 -12.12
C SER A 109 3.65 -4.13 -12.64
N ARG A 110 4.05 -5.10 -11.80
CA ARG A 110 3.98 -6.53 -12.14
C ARG A 110 2.55 -6.98 -12.42
N LEU A 111 1.58 -6.56 -11.62
CA LEU A 111 0.15 -6.86 -11.86
C LEU A 111 -0.32 -6.28 -13.20
N LYS A 112 0.06 -5.04 -13.52
CA LYS A 112 -0.32 -4.38 -14.78
C LYS A 112 0.31 -5.01 -16.03
N ASN A 113 1.37 -5.81 -15.88
CA ASN A 113 2.00 -6.49 -17.02
C ASN A 113 1.16 -7.66 -17.56
N TRP A 114 0.20 -8.17 -16.80
CA TRP A 114 -0.66 -9.28 -17.24
C TRP A 114 -1.59 -8.84 -18.37
N LYS A 115 -1.54 -9.56 -19.49
CA LYS A 115 -2.36 -9.27 -20.69
C LYS A 115 -3.85 -9.16 -20.37
N THR A 116 -4.36 -10.02 -19.48
CA THR A 116 -5.76 -9.98 -19.05
C THR A 116 -6.16 -8.64 -18.42
N LEU A 117 -5.32 -8.01 -17.60
CA LEU A 117 -5.63 -6.66 -17.09
C LEU A 117 -5.51 -5.61 -18.19
N ARG A 118 -4.53 -5.75 -19.08
CA ARG A 118 -4.32 -4.82 -20.20
C ARG A 118 -5.51 -4.78 -21.16
N ASP A 119 -6.11 -5.94 -21.42
CA ASP A 119 -7.23 -6.10 -22.35
C ASP A 119 -8.60 -5.97 -21.64
N CYS A 120 -8.62 -5.92 -20.30
CA CYS A 120 -9.83 -5.81 -19.52
C CYS A 120 -10.50 -4.46 -19.75
N ARG A 121 -11.72 -4.47 -20.31
CA ARG A 121 -12.56 -3.28 -20.38
C ARG A 121 -13.21 -3.04 -19.02
N LEU A 122 -13.24 -1.79 -18.56
CA LEU A 122 -13.87 -1.38 -17.29
C LEU A 122 -15.41 -1.43 -17.39
N LYS A 123 -15.99 -2.63 -17.51
CA LYS A 123 -17.44 -2.84 -17.66
C LYS A 123 -17.99 -3.73 -16.56
N GLY A 124 -18.80 -3.16 -15.68
CA GLY A 124 -19.48 -3.88 -14.59
C GLY A 124 -18.50 -4.67 -13.71
N ASN A 125 -18.93 -5.83 -13.23
CA ASN A 125 -18.15 -6.66 -12.30
C ASN A 125 -17.00 -7.44 -12.95
N SER A 126 -16.89 -7.44 -14.28
CA SER A 126 -15.87 -8.21 -15.01
C SER A 126 -14.44 -7.83 -14.62
N VAL A 127 -14.19 -6.53 -14.39
CA VAL A 127 -12.88 -6.04 -13.95
C VAL A 127 -12.54 -6.54 -12.55
N HIS A 128 -13.51 -6.61 -11.65
CA HIS A 128 -13.29 -7.08 -10.29
C HIS A 128 -12.88 -8.56 -10.29
N GLN A 129 -13.58 -9.39 -11.07
CA GLN A 129 -13.26 -10.82 -11.19
C GLN A 129 -11.88 -11.05 -11.85
N ALA A 130 -11.56 -10.27 -12.90
CA ALA A 130 -10.24 -10.33 -13.54
C ALA A 130 -9.12 -9.95 -12.55
N MET A 131 -9.31 -8.87 -11.79
CA MET A 131 -8.36 -8.44 -10.75
C MET A 131 -8.17 -9.52 -9.67
N LEU A 132 -9.25 -10.13 -9.17
CA LEU A 132 -9.17 -11.22 -8.19
C LEU A 132 -8.37 -12.42 -8.71
N GLY A 133 -8.65 -12.84 -9.95
CA GLY A 133 -7.92 -13.94 -10.59
C GLY A 133 -6.43 -13.64 -10.74
N ILE A 134 -6.08 -12.42 -11.17
CA ILE A 134 -4.69 -12.02 -11.39
C ILE A 134 -3.94 -11.84 -10.07
N ALA A 135 -4.58 -11.29 -9.04
CA ALA A 135 -4.02 -11.26 -7.69
C ALA A 135 -3.74 -12.67 -7.16
N ARG A 136 -4.65 -13.62 -7.38
CA ARG A 136 -4.45 -15.01 -6.96
C ARG A 136 -3.24 -15.64 -7.67
N LEU A 137 -3.13 -15.48 -8.98
CA LEU A 137 -2.01 -16.00 -9.78
C LEU A 137 -0.68 -15.34 -9.40
N HIS A 138 -0.69 -14.02 -9.20
CA HIS A 138 0.48 -13.25 -8.76
C HIS A 138 0.98 -13.73 -7.39
N ASN A 139 0.07 -13.92 -6.43
CA ASN A 139 0.43 -14.44 -5.12
C ASN A 139 1.02 -15.85 -5.23
N LEU A 140 0.40 -16.75 -6.01
CA LEU A 140 0.93 -18.10 -6.24
C LEU A 140 2.34 -18.08 -6.85
N ALA A 141 2.60 -17.19 -7.81
CA ALA A 141 3.92 -17.05 -8.43
C ALA A 141 4.99 -16.49 -7.48
N LEU A 142 4.59 -15.85 -6.37
CA LEU A 142 5.51 -15.32 -5.36
C LEU A 142 5.74 -16.29 -4.18
N THR A 143 4.77 -17.16 -3.90
CA THR A 143 4.78 -18.05 -2.72
C THR A 143 5.01 -19.52 -3.05
N GLY A 144 4.79 -19.95 -4.28
CA GLY A 144 5.12 -21.28 -4.79
C GLY A 144 6.57 -21.32 -5.29
#